data_AF-A3YF56-F1
#
_entry.id   AF-A3YF56-F1
#
_cell.length_a   1.000
_cell.length_b   1.000
_cell.length_c   1.000
_cell.angle_alpha   90.00
_cell.angle_beta   90.00
_cell.angle_gamma   90.00
#
_symmetry.space_group_name_H-M   'P 1'
#
loop_
_entity.id
_entity.type
_entity.pdbx_description
1 polymer ?
#
loop_
_entity_poly.entity_id
_entity_poly.type
_entity_poly.pdbx_seq_one_letter_code
_entity_poly.pdbx_strand_id
1 'polypeptide(L)'
;EHLADKLSKRDIYVDVFHGDKGQGARNRVLDAFKAGEIDVLIATDIAARGLDIEKLPVVINFDLPRSPADYMHRIGRSGRAGEVGLALSLIDHEDYHHFGIIEKKNKIRLEREEIEGFEVDTTNLPKVDKPMAKPEGTGKKKRKKKAAAADVWLNQGE
;
A
#
# COMPACT_ATOMS: atom_id res chain seq x y z
N GLU A 1 -4.34 22.30 2.53
CA GLU A 1 -5.02 23.41 3.23
C GLU A 1 -6.16 22.96 4.13
N HIS A 2 -7.36 22.64 3.64
CA HIS A 2 -8.52 22.41 4.53
C HIS A 2 -8.34 21.28 5.57
N LEU A 3 -7.66 20.19 5.23
CA LEU A 3 -7.33 19.13 6.19
C LEU A 3 -6.35 19.62 7.26
N ALA A 4 -5.34 20.43 6.88
CA ALA A 4 -4.40 21.01 7.84
C ALA A 4 -5.14 21.91 8.83
N ASP A 5 -6.00 22.82 8.35
CA ASP A 5 -6.78 23.70 9.23
C ASP A 5 -7.63 22.92 10.25
N LYS A 6 -8.23 21.80 9.83
CA LYS A 6 -9.02 20.94 10.71
C LYS A 6 -8.17 20.25 11.78
N LEU A 7 -6.95 19.86 11.46
CA LEU A 7 -6.01 19.23 12.39
C LEU A 7 -5.40 20.26 13.34
N SER A 8 -4.99 21.43 12.84
CA SER A 8 -4.47 22.52 13.67
C SER A 8 -5.49 23.01 14.71
N LYS A 9 -6.78 23.06 14.35
CA LYS A 9 -7.87 23.37 15.31
C LYS A 9 -8.04 22.35 16.43
N ARG A 10 -7.38 21.19 16.33
CA ARG A 10 -7.36 20.12 17.34
C ARG A 10 -5.99 20.01 17.99
N ASP A 11 -5.20 21.08 17.94
CA ASP A 11 -3.85 21.18 18.53
C ASP A 11 -2.84 20.16 17.97
N ILE A 12 -3.02 19.76 16.70
CA ILE A 12 -2.05 18.92 15.98
C ILE A 12 -1.14 19.83 15.14
N TYR A 13 0.17 19.72 15.33
CA TYR A 13 1.14 20.49 14.56
C TYR A 13 1.25 19.88 13.16
N VAL A 14 0.78 20.62 12.15
CA VAL A 14 0.65 20.13 10.78
C VAL A 14 1.08 21.20 9.80
N ASP A 15 1.71 20.78 8.70
CA ASP A 15 1.95 21.64 7.54
C ASP A 15 1.71 20.87 6.24
N VAL A 16 1.55 21.61 5.16
CA VAL A 16 1.21 21.10 3.83
C VAL A 16 2.40 21.25 2.89
N PHE A 17 2.63 20.20 2.12
CA PHE A 17 3.65 20.09 1.10
C PHE A 17 3.01 19.88 -0.28
N HIS A 18 2.81 20.99 -1.01
CA HIS A 18 2.25 20.99 -2.36
C HIS A 18 3.07 21.88 -3.31
N GLY A 19 2.79 21.78 -4.62
CA GLY A 19 3.61 22.39 -5.67
C GLY A 19 3.57 23.93 -5.73
N ASP A 20 2.56 24.55 -5.13
CA ASP A 20 2.43 26.02 -5.11
C ASP A 20 3.39 26.68 -4.10
N LYS A 21 3.99 25.89 -3.20
CA LYS A 21 5.04 26.39 -2.30
C LYS A 21 6.38 26.45 -3.04
N GLY A 22 7.06 27.59 -2.96
CA GLY A 22 8.41 27.75 -3.49
C GLY A 22 9.41 26.77 -2.84
N GLN A 23 10.48 26.42 -3.55
CA GLN A 23 11.45 25.39 -3.11
C GLN A 23 12.04 25.67 -1.72
N GLY A 24 12.36 26.93 -1.40
CA GLY A 24 12.87 27.31 -0.08
C GLY A 24 11.85 27.07 1.04
N ALA A 25 10.56 27.31 0.79
CA ALA A 25 9.50 27.00 1.75
C ALA A 25 9.34 25.48 1.92
N ARG A 26 9.38 24.73 0.81
CA ARG A 26 9.36 23.25 0.83
C ARG A 26 10.48 22.68 1.69
N ASN A 27 11.71 23.17 1.54
CA ASN A 27 12.84 22.69 2.34
C ASN A 27 12.64 22.98 3.84
N ARG A 28 12.24 24.20 4.22
CA ARG A 28 11.99 24.54 5.63
C ARG A 28 10.94 23.65 6.28
N VAL A 29 9.84 23.38 5.59
CA VAL A 29 8.78 22.49 6.09
C VAL A 29 9.31 21.06 6.28
N LEU A 30 10.13 20.57 5.35
CA LEU A 30 10.75 19.25 5.49
C LEU A 30 11.75 19.18 6.64
N ASP A 31 12.55 20.23 6.82
CA ASP A 31 13.53 20.29 7.91
C ASP A 31 12.82 20.34 9.27
N ALA A 32 11.77 21.15 9.41
CA ALA A 32 10.94 21.22 10.61
C ALA A 32 10.24 19.88 10.91
N PHE A 33 9.72 19.21 9.88
CA PHE A 33 9.11 17.87 10.04
C PHE A 33 10.15 16.81 10.46
N LYS A 34 11.36 16.84 9.89
CA LYS A 34 12.46 15.95 10.30
C LYS A 34 12.97 16.24 11.71
N ALA A 35 12.90 17.50 12.14
CA ALA A 35 13.25 17.92 13.50
C ALA A 35 12.19 17.55 14.55
N GLY A 36 10.99 17.13 14.13
CA GLY A 36 9.87 16.82 15.03
C GLY A 36 9.11 18.06 15.51
N GLU A 37 9.30 19.22 14.88
CA GLU A 37 8.51 20.44 15.16
C GLU A 37 7.12 20.39 14.52
N ILE A 38 6.95 19.55 13.50
CA ILE A 38 5.69 19.26 12.83
C ILE A 38 5.39 17.78 13.04
N ASP A 39 4.22 17.44 13.59
CA ASP A 39 3.80 16.06 13.82
C ASP A 39 3.30 15.39 12.53
N VAL A 40 2.63 16.17 11.67
CA VAL A 40 1.97 15.67 10.46
C VAL A 40 2.35 16.49 9.24
N LEU A 41 2.83 15.82 8.20
CA LEU A 41 3.09 16.42 6.89
C LEU A 41 2.07 15.94 5.87
N ILE A 42 1.23 16.84 5.37
CA ILE A 42 0.24 16.52 4.34
C ILE A 42 0.83 16.81 2.97
N ALA A 43 0.89 15.80 2.08
CA ALA A 43 1.45 15.97 0.74
C ALA A 43 0.52 15.46 -0.35
N THR A 44 0.61 16.06 -1.55
CA THR A 44 -0.03 15.54 -2.77
C THR A 44 1.00 14.82 -3.64
N ASP A 45 0.56 13.87 -4.48
CA ASP A 45 1.44 13.04 -5.31
C ASP A 45 2.43 13.84 -6.17
N ILE A 46 2.01 15.00 -6.68
CA ILE A 46 2.85 15.85 -7.54
C ILE A 46 4.00 16.44 -6.74
N ALA A 47 3.73 16.91 -5.52
CA ALA A 47 4.74 17.52 -4.69
C ALA A 47 5.63 16.48 -4.00
N ALA A 48 5.08 15.32 -3.65
CA ALA A 48 5.80 14.22 -3.00
C ALA A 48 6.81 13.51 -3.92
N ARG A 49 6.76 13.71 -5.23
CA ARG A 49 7.76 13.17 -6.16
C ARG A 49 9.10 13.90 -5.99
N GLY A 50 10.17 13.13 -5.77
CA GLY A 50 11.50 13.67 -5.47
C GLY A 50 11.69 14.07 -4.00
N LEU A 51 10.69 13.81 -3.16
CA LEU A 51 10.76 14.02 -1.72
C LEU A 51 11.50 12.80 -1.11
N ASP A 52 12.75 13.00 -0.72
CA ASP A 52 13.55 11.99 -0.03
C ASP A 52 13.28 12.05 1.48
N ILE A 53 12.14 11.46 1.85
CA ILE A 53 11.79 11.20 3.23
C ILE A 53 11.50 9.71 3.38
N GLU A 54 12.40 9.03 4.05
CA GLU A 54 12.32 7.60 4.33
C GLU A 54 12.34 7.38 5.84
N LYS A 55 11.93 6.18 6.27
CA LYS A 55 11.89 5.76 7.68
C LYS A 55 10.83 6.50 8.52
N LEU A 56 9.69 6.81 7.90
CA LEU A 56 8.56 7.31 8.66
C LEU A 56 7.95 6.21 9.53
N PRO A 57 7.51 6.52 10.76
CA PRO A 57 6.83 5.56 11.60
C PRO A 57 5.45 5.19 11.04
N VAL A 58 4.76 6.16 10.45
CA VAL A 58 3.40 6.01 9.91
C VAL A 58 3.27 6.73 8.57
N VAL A 59 2.58 6.10 7.63
CA VAL A 59 2.07 6.71 6.40
C VAL A 59 0.56 6.52 6.34
N ILE A 60 -0.19 7.60 6.09
CA ILE A 60 -1.65 7.55 5.96
C ILE A 60 -2.03 7.98 4.55
N ASN A 61 -2.67 7.08 3.80
CA ASN A 61 -3.38 7.44 2.58
C ASN A 61 -4.74 7.99 2.96
N PHE A 62 -4.85 9.32 3.02
CA PHE A 62 -6.14 9.99 3.23
C PHE A 62 -7.08 9.75 2.05
N ASP A 63 -6.57 9.95 0.83
CA ASP A 63 -7.23 9.53 -0.42
C ASP A 63 -6.49 8.34 -1.02
N LEU A 64 -7.24 7.38 -1.55
CA LEU A 64 -6.67 6.17 -2.14
C LEU A 64 -5.85 6.52 -3.40
N PRO A 65 -4.61 6.02 -3.55
CA PRO A 65 -3.77 6.29 -4.72
C PRO A 65 -4.39 5.73 -6.00
N ARG A 66 -4.27 6.45 -7.12
CA ARG A 66 -4.88 6.05 -8.41
C ARG A 66 -4.31 4.77 -9.03
N SER A 67 -3.14 4.31 -8.58
CA SER A 67 -2.53 3.10 -9.11
C SER A 67 -1.89 2.24 -8.02
N PRO A 68 -1.80 0.90 -8.21
CA PRO A 68 -1.09 0.03 -7.30
C PRO A 68 0.39 0.39 -7.14
N ALA A 69 1.02 0.94 -8.19
CA ALA A 69 2.42 1.36 -8.14
C ALA A 69 2.60 2.60 -7.24
N ASP A 70 1.72 3.59 -7.37
CA ASP A 70 1.73 4.77 -6.50
C ASP A 70 1.48 4.38 -5.04
N TYR A 71 0.58 3.43 -4.79
CA TYR A 71 0.35 2.87 -3.46
C TYR A 71 1.63 2.33 -2.83
N MET A 72 2.37 1.48 -3.56
CA MET A 72 3.64 0.93 -3.07
C MET A 72 4.70 2.01 -2.83
N HIS A 73 4.78 3.02 -3.71
CA HIS A 73 5.72 4.14 -3.53
C HIS A 73 5.40 5.00 -2.30
N ARG A 74 4.11 5.21 -2.00
CA ARG A 74 3.69 5.95 -0.80
C ARG A 74 4.00 5.19 0.48
N ILE A 75 3.54 3.95 0.60
CA ILE A 75 3.76 3.16 1.83
C ILE A 75 5.24 2.82 2.04
N GLY A 76 6.03 2.74 0.96
CA GLY A 76 7.48 2.53 1.01
C GLY A 76 8.29 3.67 1.64
N ARG A 77 7.62 4.77 2.03
CA ARG A 77 8.18 5.85 2.88
C ARG A 77 8.24 5.44 4.35
N SER A 78 7.42 4.48 4.76
CA SER A 78 7.47 3.82 6.07
C SER A 78 8.34 2.56 6.04
N GLY A 79 8.86 2.15 7.21
CA GLY A 79 9.41 0.80 7.42
C GLY A 79 10.55 0.38 6.49
N ARG A 80 11.76 0.94 6.69
CA ARG A 80 12.98 0.55 5.95
C ARG A 80 14.12 0.21 6.90
N ALA A 81 15.06 -0.62 6.43
CA ALA A 81 16.26 -1.03 7.17
C ALA A 81 15.99 -1.83 8.47
N GLY A 82 14.91 -2.62 8.51
CA GLY A 82 14.57 -3.48 9.64
C GLY A 82 13.61 -2.84 10.65
N GLU A 83 13.31 -1.55 10.50
CA GLU A 83 12.33 -0.85 11.32
C GLU A 83 10.89 -1.20 10.92
N VAL A 84 10.01 -1.32 11.92
CA VAL A 84 8.57 -1.54 11.70
C VAL A 84 7.93 -0.20 11.34
N GLY A 85 7.27 -0.13 10.18
CA GLY A 85 6.46 1.00 9.76
C GLY A 85 4.98 0.60 9.67
N LEU A 86 4.09 1.56 9.94
CA LEU A 86 2.65 1.39 9.77
C LEU A 86 2.16 2.14 8.53
N ALA A 87 1.33 1.48 7.73
CA ALA A 87 0.62 2.11 6.63
C ALA A 87 -0.89 1.94 6.81
N LEU A 88 -1.62 3.06 6.86
CA LEU A 88 -3.07 3.10 6.94
C LEU A 88 -3.64 3.68 5.65
N SER A 89 -4.77 3.16 5.20
CA SER A 89 -5.51 3.73 4.07
C SER A 89 -6.96 3.88 4.46
N LEU A 90 -7.46 5.10 4.35
CA LEU A 90 -8.88 5.38 4.50
C LEU A 90 -9.55 5.04 3.17
N ILE A 91 -10.64 4.30 3.22
CA ILE A 91 -11.41 3.89 2.04
C ILE A 91 -12.88 4.16 2.30
N ASP A 92 -13.57 4.65 1.28
CA ASP A 92 -15.02 4.75 1.27
C ASP A 92 -15.64 3.66 0.37
N HIS A 93 -16.95 3.79 0.11
CA HIS A 93 -17.68 2.86 -0.75
C HIS A 93 -17.16 2.87 -2.19
N GLU A 94 -16.83 4.05 -2.73
CA GLU A 94 -16.39 4.22 -4.11
C GLU A 94 -14.98 3.61 -4.31
N ASP A 95 -14.14 3.67 -3.28
CA ASP A 95 -12.79 3.13 -3.28
C ASP A 95 -12.74 1.60 -3.21
N TYR A 96 -13.81 0.93 -2.78
CA TYR A 96 -13.77 -0.51 -2.44
C TYR A 96 -13.30 -1.40 -3.61
N HIS A 97 -13.82 -1.13 -4.82
CA HIS A 97 -13.42 -1.87 -6.02
C HIS A 97 -11.96 -1.58 -6.40
N HIS A 98 -11.55 -0.31 -6.33
CA HIS A 98 -10.19 0.12 -6.67
C HIS A 98 -9.15 -0.45 -5.69
N PHE A 99 -9.46 -0.44 -4.40
CA PHE A 99 -8.63 -1.06 -3.37
C PHE A 99 -8.45 -2.56 -3.60
N GLY A 100 -9.51 -3.27 -4.04
CA GLY A 100 -9.41 -4.67 -4.43
C GLY A 100 -8.44 -4.92 -5.59
N ILE A 101 -8.32 -3.98 -6.53
CA ILE A 101 -7.31 -4.05 -7.61
C ILE A 101 -5.89 -3.89 -7.03
N ILE A 102 -5.70 -2.94 -6.10
CA ILE A 102 -4.42 -2.70 -5.43
C ILE A 102 -3.98 -3.97 -4.68
N GLU A 103 -4.84 -4.56 -3.86
CA GLU A 103 -4.56 -5.81 -3.14
C GLU A 103 -4.17 -6.94 -4.10
N LYS A 104 -4.98 -7.17 -5.14
CA LYS A 104 -4.76 -8.23 -6.12
C LYS A 104 -3.43 -8.07 -6.86
N LYS A 105 -3.09 -6.85 -7.26
CA LYS A 105 -1.85 -6.56 -8.02
C LYS A 105 -0.61 -6.71 -7.14
N ASN A 106 -0.70 -6.33 -5.88
CA ASN A 106 0.39 -6.45 -4.91
C ASN A 106 0.44 -7.83 -4.24
N LYS A 107 -0.54 -8.71 -4.51
CA LYS A 107 -0.67 -10.05 -3.92
C LYS A 107 -0.71 -10.04 -2.39
N ILE A 108 -1.30 -8.98 -1.83
CA ILE A 108 -1.50 -8.80 -0.40
C ILE A 108 -2.99 -8.90 -0.07
N ARG A 109 -3.30 -9.18 1.19
CA ARG A 109 -4.65 -9.06 1.74
C ARG A 109 -4.53 -8.28 3.04
N LEU A 110 -5.20 -7.14 3.10
CA LEU A 110 -5.17 -6.24 4.23
C LEU A 110 -6.45 -6.41 5.04
N GLU A 111 -6.31 -6.38 6.35
CA GLU A 111 -7.43 -6.36 7.28
C GLU A 111 -8.15 -5.02 7.13
N ARG A 112 -9.48 -5.07 7.17
CA ARG A 112 -10.36 -3.91 7.11
C ARG A 112 -10.96 -3.77 8.49
N GLU A 113 -10.83 -2.60 9.06
CA GLU A 113 -11.42 -2.24 10.34
C GLU A 113 -12.47 -1.16 10.10
N GLU A 114 -13.64 -1.34 10.69
CA GLU A 114 -14.68 -0.31 10.72
C GLU A 114 -14.56 0.46 12.03
N ILE A 115 -14.59 1.79 11.92
CA ILE A 115 -14.51 2.66 13.08
C ILE A 115 -15.93 3.08 13.46
N GLU A 116 -16.24 3.04 14.75
CA GLU A 116 -17.53 3.47 15.29
C GLU A 116 -17.88 4.88 14.81
N GLY A 117 -19.07 5.05 14.23
CA GLY A 117 -19.53 6.31 13.64
C GLY A 117 -19.03 6.60 12.22
N PHE A 118 -18.20 5.72 11.64
CA PHE A 118 -17.73 5.77 10.25
C PHE A 118 -17.99 4.45 9.51
N GLU A 119 -19.05 3.75 9.91
CA GLU A 119 -19.49 2.49 9.31
C GLU A 119 -19.79 2.68 7.82
N VAL A 120 -19.34 1.74 6.99
CA VAL A 120 -19.63 1.78 5.55
C VAL A 120 -21.04 1.25 5.34
N ASP A 121 -21.90 2.03 4.68
CA ASP A 121 -23.23 1.55 4.30
C ASP A 121 -23.09 0.42 3.25
N THR A 122 -23.20 -0.81 3.73
CA THR A 122 -22.98 -2.01 2.92
C THR A 122 -24.18 -2.39 2.05
N THR A 123 -25.32 -1.68 2.14
CA THR A 123 -26.53 -2.02 1.37
C THR A 123 -26.32 -1.97 -0.14
N ASN A 124 -25.33 -1.21 -0.63
CA ASN A 124 -24.98 -1.08 -2.05
C ASN A 124 -23.59 -1.61 -2.41
N LEU A 125 -22.90 -2.37 -1.55
CA LEU A 125 -21.60 -2.95 -1.93
C LEU A 125 -21.81 -4.11 -2.93
N PRO A 126 -21.03 -4.19 -4.02
CA PRO A 126 -21.04 -5.38 -4.86
C PRO A 126 -20.57 -6.57 -4.02
N LYS A 127 -21.46 -7.53 -3.76
CA LYS A 127 -21.13 -8.78 -3.06
C LYS A 127 -19.96 -9.45 -3.77
N VAL A 128 -18.81 -9.53 -3.12
CA VAL A 128 -17.67 -10.33 -3.60
C VAL A 128 -17.93 -11.80 -3.24
N ASP A 129 -18.97 -12.37 -3.86
CA ASP A 129 -19.34 -13.79 -3.72
C ASP A 129 -18.41 -14.67 -4.56
N LYS A 130 -17.10 -14.69 -4.25
CA LYS A 130 -16.22 -15.76 -4.74
C LYS A 130 -15.21 -16.16 -3.66
N PRO A 131 -15.18 -17.43 -3.22
CA PRO A 131 -14.08 -17.91 -2.40
C PRO A 131 -12.80 -17.83 -3.24
N MET A 132 -11.90 -16.91 -2.88
CA MET A 132 -10.60 -16.79 -3.53
C MET A 132 -9.76 -18.04 -3.26
N ALA A 133 -9.17 -18.58 -4.32
CA ALA A 133 -8.28 -19.72 -4.25
C ALA A 133 -7.14 -19.47 -3.25
N LYS A 134 -6.80 -20.50 -2.46
CA LYS A 134 -5.69 -20.47 -1.50
C LYS A 134 -4.39 -20.00 -2.17
N PRO A 135 -3.52 -19.26 -1.46
CA PRO A 135 -2.27 -18.76 -2.01
C PRO A 135 -1.45 -19.90 -2.64
N GLU A 136 -0.95 -19.64 -3.84
CA GLU A 136 -0.18 -20.58 -4.64
C GLU A 136 1.14 -20.90 -3.91
N GLY A 137 1.24 -22.11 -3.33
CA GLY A 137 2.43 -22.55 -2.60
C GLY A 137 2.24 -23.60 -1.51
N THR A 138 1.00 -23.89 -1.06
CA THR A 138 0.77 -24.85 0.04
C THR A 138 0.37 -26.27 -0.39
N GLY A 139 0.44 -26.59 -1.69
CA GLY A 139 0.21 -27.95 -2.19
C GLY A 139 1.48 -28.82 -2.15
N LYS A 140 1.53 -29.81 -1.25
CA LYS A 140 2.57 -30.86 -1.25
C LYS A 140 2.73 -31.45 -2.66
N LYS A 141 3.87 -31.21 -3.31
CA LYS A 141 4.23 -31.79 -4.62
C LYS A 141 4.23 -33.32 -4.53
N LYS A 142 3.15 -33.98 -4.98
CA LYS A 142 3.18 -35.41 -5.33
C LYS A 142 4.04 -35.57 -6.59
N ARG A 143 5.29 -35.96 -6.39
CA ARG A 143 6.26 -36.28 -7.44
C ARG A 143 5.78 -37.54 -8.18
N LYS A 144 5.21 -37.39 -9.38
CA LYS A 144 4.90 -38.54 -10.27
C LYS A 144 6.22 -39.19 -10.70
N LYS A 145 6.41 -40.47 -10.39
CA LYS A 145 7.47 -41.33 -10.95
C LYS A 145 7.30 -41.37 -12.48
N LYS A 146 8.31 -40.95 -13.23
CA LYS A 146 8.42 -41.29 -14.67
C LYS A 146 8.81 -42.77 -14.76
N ALA A 147 8.07 -43.52 -15.57
CA ALA A 147 8.38 -44.89 -15.94
C ALA A 147 9.69 -44.94 -16.75
N ALA A 148 10.44 -46.02 -16.57
CA ALA A 148 11.73 -46.27 -17.20
C ALA A 148 11.61 -46.33 -18.73
N ALA A 149 12.55 -45.70 -19.43
CA ALA A 149 12.76 -45.92 -20.85
C ALA A 149 13.36 -47.31 -21.05
N ALA A 150 12.73 -48.12 -21.91
CA ALA A 150 13.24 -49.42 -22.31
C ALA A 150 14.46 -49.26 -23.24
N ASP A 151 15.52 -50.00 -22.95
CA ASP A 151 16.74 -50.11 -23.74
C ASP A 151 16.44 -50.59 -25.16
N VAL A 152 16.81 -49.78 -26.15
CA VAL A 152 16.72 -50.08 -27.59
C VAL A 152 18.09 -50.48 -28.08
N TRP A 153 18.64 -51.64 -27.68
CA TRP A 153 19.81 -52.28 -28.33
C TRP A 153 19.88 -53.77 -27.97
N LEU A 154 19.18 -54.64 -28.72
CA LEU A 154 19.47 -56.09 -28.80
C LEU A 154 18.63 -56.76 -29.91
N ASN A 155 19.10 -56.68 -31.17
CA ASN A 155 19.13 -57.78 -32.15
C ASN A 155 19.56 -57.23 -33.52
N GLN A 156 20.83 -57.46 -33.90
CA GLN A 156 21.21 -57.63 -35.30
C GLN A 156 21.89 -58.99 -35.39
N GLY A 157 21.25 -59.89 -36.13
CA GLY A 157 21.76 -61.19 -36.49
C GLY A 157 21.16 -61.57 -37.84
N GLU A 158 21.97 -61.48 -38.88
CA GLU A 158 22.10 -62.44 -39.98
C GLU A 158 23.59 -62.73 -40.15
#